data_AF-A0A947A0Z6-F1
#
_entry.id   AF-A0A947A0Z6-F1
#
_cell.length_a   1.000
_cell.length_b   1.000
_cell.length_c   1.000
_cell.angle_alpha   90.00
_cell.angle_beta   90.00
_cell.angle_gamma   90.00
#
_symmetry.space_group_name_H-M   'P 1'
#
loop_
_entity.id
_entity.type
_entity.pdbx_description
1 polymer ?
#
loop_
_entity_poly.entity_id
_entity_poly.type
_entity_poly.pdbx_seq_one_letter_code
_entity_poly.pdbx_strand_id
1 'polypeptide(L)'
;VEKSEKVKTARKKDNNGEKRSFNDQKELKRIKNRLSKTEAKITKLEKELKEKDKELAGNYEKTVTKPDFLNNYNVSKKKLEKLMAEWEELQLDLEQIS
;
A
#
# COMPACT_ATOMS: atom_id res chain seq x y z
N VAL A 1 5.90 6.98 -68.99
CA VAL A 1 5.77 7.88 -67.82
C VAL A 1 4.33 7.80 -67.37
N GLU A 2 4.01 6.98 -66.38
CA GLU A 2 2.70 7.02 -65.74
C GLU A 2 2.87 6.89 -64.23
N LYS A 3 2.32 7.89 -63.57
CA LYS A 3 2.49 8.25 -62.17
C LYS A 3 1.07 8.30 -61.60
N SER A 4 0.74 7.39 -60.70
CA SER A 4 -0.50 7.45 -59.93
C SER A 4 -0.31 6.75 -58.57
N GLU A 5 0.29 7.52 -57.67
CA GLU A 5 -0.29 7.85 -56.37
C GLU A 5 -0.88 6.69 -55.53
N LYS A 6 0.01 5.92 -54.89
CA LYS A 6 -0.33 5.17 -53.68
C LYS A 6 -0.59 6.16 -52.55
N VAL A 7 -1.87 6.49 -52.33
CA VAL A 7 -2.38 7.08 -51.09
C VAL A 7 -2.05 6.14 -49.94
N LYS A 8 -0.88 6.34 -49.32
CA LYS A 8 -0.53 5.74 -48.03
C LYS A 8 -1.31 6.50 -46.98
N THR A 9 -2.50 6.01 -46.68
CA THR A 9 -3.26 6.36 -45.47
C THR A 9 -2.38 6.02 -44.27
N ALA A 10 -1.62 6.99 -43.80
CA ALA A 10 -0.90 6.93 -42.54
C ALA A 10 -1.95 6.91 -41.43
N ARG A 11 -2.48 5.71 -41.13
CA ARG A 11 -3.10 5.42 -39.84
C ARG A 11 -2.02 5.69 -38.81
N LYS A 12 -2.05 6.89 -38.20
CA LYS A 12 -1.41 7.14 -36.91
C LYS A 12 -2.05 6.13 -35.96
N LYS A 13 -1.39 4.99 -35.81
CA LYS A 13 -1.69 4.02 -34.75
C LYS A 13 -1.45 4.81 -33.47
N ASP A 14 -2.53 5.08 -32.75
CA ASP A 14 -2.51 5.88 -31.54
C ASP A 14 -1.79 5.08 -30.43
N ASN A 15 -0.46 5.05 -30.52
CA ASN A 15 0.44 4.37 -29.58
C ASN A 15 0.36 4.99 -28.16
N ASN A 16 -0.46 6.04 -27.98
CA ASN A 16 -0.64 6.72 -26.71
C ASN A 16 -1.60 5.96 -25.79
N GLY A 17 -2.63 5.30 -26.35
CA GLY A 17 -3.59 4.50 -25.59
C GLY A 17 -2.96 3.23 -24.97
N GLU A 18 -2.15 2.50 -25.74
CA GLU A 18 -1.43 1.30 -25.26
C GLU A 18 -0.39 1.64 -24.18
N LYS A 19 0.31 2.79 -24.31
CA LYS A 19 1.29 3.24 -23.31
C LYS A 19 0.65 3.69 -22.00
N ARG A 20 -0.50 4.37 -22.05
CA ARG A 20 -1.27 4.72 -20.85
C ARG A 20 -1.70 3.46 -20.12
N SER A 21 -2.32 2.51 -20.83
CA SER A 21 -2.77 1.24 -20.24
C SER A 21 -1.64 0.46 -19.55
N PHE A 22 -0.44 0.42 -20.14
CA PHE A 22 0.71 -0.25 -19.52
C PHE A 22 1.20 0.46 -18.24
N ASN A 23 1.21 1.80 -18.25
CA ASN A 23 1.65 2.58 -17.11
C ASN A 23 0.65 2.47 -15.95
N ASP A 24 -0.64 2.50 -16.24
CA ASP A 24 -1.73 2.35 -15.27
C ASP A 24 -1.72 0.94 -14.64
N GLN A 25 -1.48 -0.11 -15.44
CA GLN A 25 -1.30 -1.48 -14.93
C GLN A 25 -0.10 -1.61 -13.99
N LYS A 26 0.99 -0.88 -14.27
CA LYS A 26 2.20 -0.90 -13.43
C LYS A 26 1.96 -0.20 -12.10
N GLU A 27 1.32 0.98 -12.11
CA GLU A 27 0.98 1.70 -10.89
C GLU A 27 -0.06 0.92 -10.05
N LEU A 28 -1.08 0.32 -10.66
CA LEU A 28 -2.03 -0.56 -9.97
C LEU A 28 -1.33 -1.73 -9.27
N LYS A 29 -0.38 -2.41 -9.94
CA LYS A 29 0.40 -3.48 -9.31
C LYS A 29 1.25 -2.96 -8.16
N ARG A 30 1.83 -1.76 -8.31
CA ARG A 30 2.65 -1.14 -7.26
C ARG A 30 1.82 -0.80 -6.04
N ILE A 31 0.65 -0.17 -6.21
CA ILE A 31 -0.26 0.18 -5.12
C ILE A 31 -0.76 -1.09 -4.43
N LYS A 32 -1.26 -2.08 -5.17
CA LYS A 32 -1.68 -3.38 -4.61
C LYS A 32 -0.57 -4.05 -3.80
N ASN A 33 0.66 -4.06 -4.32
CA ASN A 33 1.81 -4.60 -3.58
C ASN A 33 2.13 -3.81 -2.31
N ARG A 34 1.97 -2.48 -2.30
CA ARG A 34 2.13 -1.67 -1.09
C ARG A 34 1.01 -1.98 -0.09
N LEU A 35 -0.23 -2.06 -0.57
CA LEU A 35 -1.43 -2.34 0.21
C LEU A 35 -1.29 -3.69 0.93
N SER A 36 -0.93 -4.77 0.23
CA SER A 36 -0.68 -6.07 0.85
C SER A 36 0.48 -6.05 1.88
N LYS A 37 1.53 -5.26 1.65
CA LYS A 37 2.62 -5.09 2.63
C LYS A 37 2.15 -4.32 3.86
N THR A 38 1.33 -3.30 3.67
CA THR A 38 0.76 -2.49 4.76
C THR A 38 -0.18 -3.34 5.60
N GLU A 39 -1.08 -4.12 4.98
CA GLU A 39 -1.95 -5.09 5.65
C GLU A 39 -1.15 -6.10 6.47
N ALA A 40 -0.11 -6.71 5.88
CA ALA A 40 0.74 -7.66 6.61
C ALA A 40 1.42 -7.03 7.84
N LYS A 41 1.84 -5.75 7.74
CA LYS A 41 2.41 -5.01 8.88
C LYS A 41 1.36 -4.70 9.94
N ILE A 42 0.15 -4.32 9.53
CA ILE A 42 -1.01 -4.08 10.43
C ILE A 42 -1.29 -5.36 11.23
N THR A 43 -1.51 -6.49 10.55
CA THR A 43 -1.80 -7.77 11.21
C THR A 43 -0.68 -8.20 12.16
N LYS A 44 0.59 -7.94 11.81
CA LYS A 44 1.72 -8.23 12.70
C LYS A 44 1.67 -7.36 13.96
N LEU A 45 1.42 -6.06 13.83
CA LEU A 45 1.32 -5.14 14.96
C LEU A 45 0.12 -5.46 15.85
N GLU A 46 -1.02 -5.84 15.29
CA GLU A 46 -2.19 -6.27 16.05
C GLU A 46 -1.88 -7.51 16.89
N LYS A 47 -1.15 -8.49 16.32
CA LYS A 47 -0.69 -9.66 17.07
C LYS A 47 0.27 -9.28 18.19
N GLU A 48 1.26 -8.43 17.91
CA GLU A 48 2.21 -7.94 18.92
C GLU A 48 1.50 -7.17 20.05
N LEU A 49 0.51 -6.33 19.73
CA LEU A 49 -0.30 -5.62 20.71
C LEU A 49 -1.12 -6.59 21.56
N LYS A 50 -1.77 -7.58 20.94
CA LYS A 50 -2.55 -8.60 21.63
C LYS A 50 -1.70 -9.47 22.56
N GLU A 51 -0.48 -9.80 22.13
CA GLU A 51 0.47 -10.56 22.94
C GLU A 51 0.94 -9.73 24.15
N LYS A 52 1.25 -8.44 23.94
CA LYS A 52 1.55 -7.51 25.03
C LYS A 52 0.37 -7.31 25.97
N ASP A 53 -0.86 -7.20 25.47
CA ASP A 53 -2.05 -7.09 26.32
C ASP A 53 -2.22 -8.34 27.20
N LYS A 54 -1.92 -9.53 26.66
CA LYS A 54 -1.92 -10.79 27.41
C LYS A 54 -0.81 -10.84 28.47
N GLU A 55 0.39 -10.37 28.14
CA GLU A 55 1.48 -10.23 29.12
C GLU A 55 1.13 -9.22 30.22
N LEU A 56 0.50 -8.10 29.86
CA LEU A 56 0.06 -7.06 30.79
C LEU A 56 -1.02 -7.61 31.74
N ALA A 57 -1.98 -8.38 31.23
CA ALA A 57 -3.03 -8.99 32.03
C ALA A 57 -2.50 -10.06 33.00
N GLY A 58 -1.48 -10.84 32.59
CA GLY A 58 -0.90 -11.89 33.42
C GLY A 58 0.19 -11.43 34.39
N ASN A 59 0.91 -10.36 34.08
CA ASN A 59 2.08 -9.88 34.82
C ASN A 59 2.08 -8.35 34.98
N TYR A 60 0.94 -7.77 35.36
CA TYR A 60 0.74 -6.32 35.47
C TYR A 60 1.84 -5.61 36.28
N GLU A 61 2.18 -6.11 37.48
CA GLU A 61 3.21 -5.50 38.33
C GLU A 61 4.61 -5.47 37.69
N LYS A 62 4.98 -6.50 36.93
CA LYS A 62 6.31 -6.62 36.28
C LYS A 62 6.39 -5.90 34.94
N THR A 63 5.25 -5.65 34.31
CA THR A 63 5.16 -4.99 32.99
C THR A 63 4.99 -3.48 33.15
N VAL A 64 4.22 -3.03 34.13
CA VAL A 64 4.07 -1.59 34.48
C VAL A 64 5.36 -0.98 35.02
N THR A 65 6.21 -1.79 35.68
CA THR A 65 7.53 -1.35 36.16
C THR A 65 8.59 -1.26 35.05
N LYS A 66 8.31 -1.74 33.83
CA LYS A 66 9.21 -1.63 32.68
C LYS A 66 8.84 -0.40 31.84
N PRO A 67 9.60 0.72 31.92
CA PRO A 67 9.32 1.91 31.13
C PRO A 67 9.34 1.65 29.62
N ASP A 68 10.17 0.71 29.16
CA ASP A 68 10.25 0.31 27.75
C ASP A 68 9.00 -0.43 27.25
N PHE A 69 8.24 -1.08 28.14
CA PHE A 69 7.06 -1.83 27.76
C PHE A 69 5.93 -0.91 27.28
N LEU A 70 5.60 0.10 28.10
CA LEU A 70 4.63 1.14 27.77
C LEU A 70 5.07 1.96 26.56
N ASN A 71 6.36 2.29 26.47
CA ASN A 71 6.90 3.01 25.32
C ASN A 71 6.73 2.18 24.03
N ASN A 72 7.16 0.91 24.03
CA ASN A 72 7.01 0.04 22.87
C ASN A 72 5.54 -0.21 22.52
N TYR A 73 4.65 -0.31 23.50
CA TYR A 73 3.20 -0.44 23.26
C TYR A 73 2.63 0.81 22.59
N ASN A 74 2.96 2.00 23.09
CA ASN A 74 2.54 3.27 22.49
C ASN A 74 3.15 3.47 21.09
N VAL A 75 4.40 3.08 20.87
CA VAL A 75 5.04 3.10 19.55
C VAL A 75 4.32 2.16 18.59
N SER A 76 3.98 0.94 19.02
CA SER A 76 3.19 0.00 18.22
C SER A 76 1.82 0.58 17.86
N LYS A 77 1.13 1.25 18.80
CA LYS A 77 -0.14 1.95 18.53
C LYS A 77 0.01 3.08 17.52
N LYS A 78 0.98 3.99 17.71
CA LYS A 78 1.25 5.08 16.74
C LYS A 78 1.61 4.54 15.36
N LYS A 79 2.34 3.42 15.32
CA LYS A 79 2.72 2.77 14.06
C LYS A 79 1.50 2.14 13.37
N LEU A 80 0.58 1.55 14.14
CA LEU A 80 -0.69 1.05 13.63
C LEU A 80 -1.52 2.19 13.02
N GLU A 81 -1.71 3.30 13.76
CA GLU A 81 -2.41 4.49 13.25
C GLU A 81 -1.79 5.01 11.95
N LYS A 82 -0.46 5.11 11.89
CA LYS A 82 0.24 5.53 10.68
C LYS A 82 0.04 4.57 9.51
N LEU A 83 0.04 3.26 9.76
CA LEU A 83 -0.20 2.26 8.71
C LEU A 83 -1.65 2.26 8.24
N MET A 84 -2.61 2.52 9.14
CA MET A 84 -4.02 2.70 8.77
C MET A 84 -4.21 3.92 7.88
N ALA A 85 -3.58 5.05 8.20
CA ALA A 85 -3.58 6.23 7.35
C ALA A 85 -2.90 5.97 5.98
N GLU A 86 -1.75 5.27 5.96
CA GLU A 86 -1.11 4.87 4.69
C GLU A 86 -2.00 3.91 3.90
N TRP A 87 -2.74 3.01 4.56
CA TRP A 87 -3.68 2.10 3.89
C TRP A 87 -4.83 2.88 3.25
N GLU A 88 -5.40 3.86 3.95
CA GLU A 88 -6.46 4.72 3.42
C GLU A 88 -5.99 5.54 2.22
N GLU A 89 -4.80 6.17 2.32
CA GLU A 89 -4.18 6.89 1.20
C GLU A 89 -3.94 5.97 0.00
N LEU A 90 -3.40 4.77 0.22
CA LEU A 90 -3.18 3.78 -0.84
C LEU A 90 -4.48 3.32 -1.49
N GLN A 91 -5.57 3.25 -0.73
CA GLN A 91 -6.87 2.86 -1.26
C GLN A 91 -7.48 3.98 -2.10
N LEU A 92 -7.37 5.23 -1.66
CA LEU A 92 -7.76 6.40 -2.45
C LEU A 92 -6.96 6.49 -3.76
N ASP A 93 -5.65 6.28 -3.69
CA ASP A 93 -4.78 6.22 -4.88
C ASP A 93 -5.21 5.08 -5.83
N LEU A 94 -5.63 3.94 -5.28
CA LEU A 94 -6.12 2.82 -6.07
C LEU A 94 -7.43 3.16 -6.79
N GLU A 95 -8.38 3.80 -6.11
CA GLU A 95 -9.65 4.24 -6.69
C GLU A 95 -9.47 5.34 -7.75
N GLN A 96 -8.44 6.19 -7.63
CA GLN A 96 -8.14 7.20 -8.65
C GLN A 96 -7.57 6.61 -9.95
N ILE A 97 -6.91 5.46 -9.87
CA ILE A 97 -6.27 4.81 -11.03
C ILE A 97 -7.13 3.68 -11.62
N SER A 98 -7.96 3.03 -10.78
CA SER A 98 -8.86 1.94 -11.18
C SER A 98 -10.08 2.41 -11.95
#